data_AF-A0A660QI21-F1
#
_entry.id   AF-A0A660QI21-F1
#
_cell.length_a   1.000
_cell.length_b   1.000
_cell.length_c   1.000
_cell.angle_alpha   90.00
_cell.angle_beta   90.00
_cell.angle_gamma   90.00
#
_symmetry.space_group_name_H-M   'P 1'
#
loop_
_entity.id
_entity.type
_entity.pdbx_description
1 polymer ?
#
loop_
_entity_poly.entity_id
_entity_poly.type
_entity_poly.pdbx_seq_one_letter_code
_entity_poly.pdbx_strand_id
1 'polypeptide(L)'
;MIFRFEEFEGPLDLLVFLVKQKKVDIKSIPISVLADEFIDYMQKMERLDINLSSDFMVTASYLMKLKSKALLPRISEEEKKMLEDEKERLYELIEAYARVKEMVRSIERKEIKPRFPVRISRTFGKMDFRMVKAIKAVVDGMKVREKVYRIKAESLSVEEMMEKLLNEDYPQSIEEILSKAKTRYELVIILLAILELIRLGKLVYERGMVLLP
;
A
#
# COMPACT_ATOMS: atom_id res chain seq x y z
N MET A 1 -19.11 10.46 12.47
CA MET A 1 -17.83 10.91 11.86
C MET A 1 -16.88 9.71 11.92
N ILE A 2 -16.50 9.14 10.77
CA ILE A 2 -15.74 7.87 10.73
C ILE A 2 -14.26 8.20 10.94
N PHE A 3 -13.73 7.94 12.14
CA PHE A 3 -12.28 7.96 12.40
C PHE A 3 -11.68 6.70 11.79
N ARG A 4 -11.16 6.79 10.55
CA ARG A 4 -10.24 5.78 10.03
C ARG A 4 -8.88 6.04 10.67
N PHE A 5 -8.43 5.14 11.53
CA PHE A 5 -7.03 5.11 11.92
C PHE A 5 -6.21 4.75 10.67
N GLU A 6 -5.19 5.54 10.37
CA GLU A 6 -4.18 5.14 9.39
C GLU A 6 -3.45 3.91 9.98
N GLU A 7 -3.38 2.79 9.24
CA GLU A 7 -2.51 1.66 9.61
C GLU A 7 -1.06 2.19 9.50
N PHE A 8 -0.50 2.66 10.61
CA PHE A 8 0.90 3.10 10.65
C PHE A 8 1.81 1.89 10.44
N GLU A 9 2.78 2.04 9.55
CA GLU A 9 3.76 0.97 9.28
C GLU A 9 4.72 0.73 10.45
N GLY A 10 4.79 1.67 11.40
CA GLY A 10 5.62 1.58 12.60
C GLY A 10 5.60 2.85 13.46
N PRO A 11 6.39 2.87 14.56
CA PRO A 11 6.37 3.98 15.53
C PRO A 11 6.93 5.29 14.97
N LEU A 12 7.91 5.23 14.08
CA LEU A 12 8.45 6.40 13.36
C LEU A 12 7.39 7.08 12.51
N ASP A 13 6.51 6.29 11.90
CA ASP A 13 5.43 6.81 11.07
C ASP A 13 4.38 7.55 11.90
N LEU A 14 4.01 6.98 13.05
CA LEU A 14 3.18 7.66 14.03
C LEU A 14 3.82 8.98 14.49
N LEU A 15 5.14 8.99 14.78
CA LEU A 15 5.84 10.22 15.17
C LEU A 15 5.79 11.29 14.09
N VAL A 16 6.02 10.93 12.82
CA VAL A 16 5.88 11.86 11.69
C VAL A 16 4.46 12.42 11.61
N PHE A 17 3.45 11.58 11.78
CA PHE A 17 2.06 12.01 11.79
C PHE A 17 1.78 13.03 12.90
N LEU A 18 2.20 12.74 14.15
CA LEU A 18 2.02 13.62 15.30
C LEU A 18 2.70 14.98 15.10
N VAL A 19 3.95 14.98 14.59
CA VAL A 19 4.68 16.21 14.27
C VAL A 19 3.96 17.01 13.18
N LYS A 20 3.53 16.36 12.10
CA LYS A 20 2.82 17.03 11.00
C LYS A 20 1.49 17.66 11.45
N GLN A 21 0.78 17.08 12.42
CA GLN A 21 -0.45 17.67 12.94
C GLN A 21 -0.25 19.04 13.60
N LYS A 22 0.91 19.27 14.23
CA LYS A 22 1.19 20.51 14.95
C LYS A 22 1.49 21.70 14.04
N LYS A 23 1.86 21.47 12.78
CA LYS A 23 2.16 22.52 11.77
C LYS A 23 3.22 23.55 12.23
N VAL A 24 4.13 23.14 13.09
CA VAL A 24 5.28 23.93 13.57
C VAL A 24 6.57 23.18 13.30
N ASP A 25 7.70 23.87 13.43
CA ASP A 25 9.03 23.25 13.35
C ASP A 25 9.18 22.16 14.41
N ILE A 26 9.69 20.99 14.04
CA ILE A 26 9.85 19.86 14.95
C ILE A 26 10.74 20.20 16.15
N LYS A 27 11.78 21.01 15.95
CA LYS A 27 12.71 21.41 17.00
C LYS A 27 12.05 22.31 18.04
N SER A 28 10.93 22.96 17.70
CA SER A 28 10.12 23.77 18.61
C SER A 28 9.15 22.95 19.47
N ILE A 29 8.92 21.68 19.12
CA ILE A 29 8.00 20.81 19.87
C ILE A 29 8.71 20.35 21.15
N PRO A 30 8.12 20.56 22.34
CA PRO A 30 8.66 19.99 23.57
C PRO A 30 8.59 18.46 23.52
N ILE A 31 9.69 17.78 23.83
CA ILE A 31 9.75 16.30 23.80
C ILE A 31 8.72 15.66 24.74
N SER A 32 8.38 16.33 25.84
CA SER A 32 7.33 15.90 26.78
C SER A 32 5.95 15.83 26.11
N VAL A 33 5.62 16.82 25.28
CA VAL A 33 4.36 16.89 24.54
C VAL A 33 4.30 15.78 23.48
N LEU A 34 5.39 15.58 22.74
CA LEU A 34 5.46 14.53 21.72
C LEU A 34 5.35 13.12 22.36
N ALA A 35 6.00 12.92 23.49
CA ALA A 35 5.93 11.66 24.24
C ALA A 35 4.52 11.37 24.76
N ASP A 36 3.82 12.37 25.29
CA ASP A 36 2.44 12.20 25.78
C ASP A 36 1.46 11.87 24.66
N GLU A 37 1.56 12.56 23.53
CA GLU A 37 0.72 12.27 22.37
C GLU A 37 1.00 10.87 21.80
N PHE A 38 2.25 10.42 21.79
CA PHE A 38 2.61 9.09 21.34
C PHE A 38 1.94 8.00 22.21
N ILE A 39 2.01 8.13 23.53
CA ILE A 39 1.38 7.19 24.46
C ILE A 39 -0.15 7.22 24.35
N ASP A 40 -0.76 8.41 24.30
CA ASP A 40 -2.21 8.55 24.15
C ASP A 40 -2.70 7.89 22.84
N TYR A 41 -1.95 8.05 21.76
CA TYR A 41 -2.27 7.41 20.49
C TYR A 41 -2.12 5.88 20.54
N MET A 42 -1.05 5.38 21.19
CA MET A 42 -0.88 3.94 21.42
C MET A 42 -2.03 3.33 22.20
N GLN A 43 -2.47 3.97 23.28
CA GLN A 43 -3.61 3.50 24.09
C GLN A 43 -4.91 3.47 23.27
N LYS A 44 -5.12 4.43 22.36
CA LYS A 44 -6.27 4.40 21.45
C LYS A 44 -6.18 3.25 20.46
N MET A 45 -5.00 2.94 19.94
CA MET A 45 -4.79 1.79 19.05
C MET A 45 -5.04 0.47 19.77
N GLU A 46 -4.56 0.31 21.00
CA GLU A 46 -4.80 -0.87 21.83
C GLU A 46 -6.29 -1.08 22.13
N ARG A 47 -7.04 -0.01 22.45
CA ARG A 47 -8.50 -0.07 22.65
C ARG A 47 -9.29 -0.48 21.41
N LEU A 48 -8.68 -0.40 20.23
CA LEU A 48 -9.27 -0.78 18.95
C LEU A 48 -8.80 -2.16 18.49
N ASP A 49 -8.21 -2.96 19.39
CA ASP A 49 -7.63 -4.29 19.12
C ASP A 49 -6.56 -4.29 18.01
N ILE A 50 -5.86 -3.16 17.81
CA ILE A 50 -4.74 -3.08 16.88
C ILE A 50 -3.51 -3.64 17.59
N ASN A 51 -2.94 -4.73 17.05
CA ASN A 51 -1.73 -5.34 17.58
C ASN A 51 -0.53 -4.37 17.52
N LEU A 52 -0.06 -3.95 18.69
CA LEU A 52 1.16 -3.16 18.83
C LEU A 52 2.38 -4.08 18.75
N SER A 53 3.36 -3.73 17.92
CA SER A 53 4.63 -4.45 17.85
C SER A 53 5.58 -4.08 18.99
N SER A 54 6.62 -4.90 19.20
CA SER A 54 7.69 -4.61 20.16
C SER A 54 8.38 -3.27 19.92
N ASP A 55 8.44 -2.82 18.67
CA ASP A 55 9.12 -1.57 18.29
C ASP A 55 8.40 -0.33 18.84
N PHE A 56 7.08 -0.40 18.97
CA PHE A 56 6.29 0.65 19.64
C PHE A 56 6.64 0.72 21.12
N MET A 57 6.78 -0.43 21.80
CA MET A 57 7.18 -0.47 23.22
C MET A 57 8.59 0.11 23.43
N VAL A 58 9.54 -0.22 22.56
CA VAL A 58 10.91 0.32 22.61
C VAL A 58 10.89 1.84 22.43
N THR A 59 10.13 2.34 21.45
CA THR A 59 10.01 3.78 21.18
C THR A 59 9.30 4.51 22.33
N ALA A 60 8.22 3.93 22.88
CA ALA A 60 7.52 4.45 24.05
C ALA A 60 8.47 4.60 25.25
N SER A 61 9.23 3.55 25.55
CA SER A 61 10.23 3.56 26.62
C SER A 61 11.28 4.65 26.40
N TYR A 62 11.77 4.78 25.16
CA TYR A 62 12.74 5.81 24.81
C TYR A 62 12.18 7.24 24.99
N LEU A 63 10.96 7.49 24.53
CA LEU A 63 10.29 8.78 24.70
C LEU A 63 9.98 9.09 26.18
N MET A 64 9.59 8.10 26.97
CA MET A 64 9.39 8.24 28.41
C MET A 64 10.70 8.58 29.13
N LYS A 65 11.82 7.94 28.77
CA LYS A 65 13.15 8.30 29.28
C LYS A 65 13.47 9.77 28.97
N LEU A 66 13.28 10.20 27.73
CA LEU A 66 13.56 11.58 27.32
C LEU A 66 12.65 12.58 28.04
N LYS A 67 11.34 12.29 28.15
CA LYS A 67 10.39 13.11 28.90
C LYS A 67 10.79 13.21 30.38
N SER A 68 11.12 12.09 31.02
CA SER A 68 11.52 12.06 32.42
C SER A 68 12.74 12.96 32.65
N LYS A 69 13.78 12.84 31.82
CA LYS A 69 14.97 13.70 31.92
C LYS A 69 14.65 15.18 31.67
N ALA A 70 13.80 15.47 30.68
CA ALA A 70 13.44 16.84 30.31
C ALA A 70 12.62 17.58 31.40
N LEU A 71 11.93 16.86 32.26
CA LEU A 71 11.11 17.44 33.33
C LEU A 71 11.84 17.53 34.68
N LEU A 72 13.09 17.07 34.78
CA LEU A 72 13.84 17.14 36.03
C LEU A 72 14.22 18.60 36.36
N PRO A 73 13.92 19.08 37.59
CA PRO A 73 14.16 20.47 37.98
C PRO A 73 15.65 20.79 38.20
N ARG A 74 16.50 19.77 38.40
CA ARG A 74 17.95 19.90 38.58
C ARG A 74 18.65 18.79 37.82
N ILE A 75 19.38 19.17 36.78
CA ILE A 75 20.29 18.32 36.01
C ILE A 75 21.60 19.09 35.82
N SER A 76 22.72 18.38 35.69
CA SER A 76 24.00 19.02 35.39
C SER A 76 23.99 19.62 33.97
N GLU A 77 24.88 20.58 33.70
CA GLU A 77 25.00 21.13 32.34
C GLU A 77 25.44 20.07 31.32
N GLU A 78 26.23 19.08 31.75
CA GLU A 78 26.61 17.93 30.92
C GLU A 78 25.39 17.07 30.57
N GLU A 79 24.54 16.75 31.55
CA GLU A 79 23.31 15.99 31.34
C GLU A 79 22.32 16.74 30.44
N LYS A 80 22.23 18.07 30.61
CA LYS A 80 21.39 18.94 29.78
C LYS A 80 21.86 18.94 28.33
N LYS A 81 23.17 19.05 28.10
CA LYS A 81 23.75 18.95 26.77
C LYS A 81 23.50 17.59 26.14
N MET A 82 23.72 16.50 26.88
CA MET A 82 23.43 15.15 26.38
C MET A 82 21.95 14.97 26.02
N LEU A 83 21.04 15.54 26.79
CA LEU A 83 19.60 15.50 26.51
C LEU A 83 19.25 16.26 25.22
N GLU A 84 19.83 17.45 25.03
CA GLU A 84 19.68 18.23 23.79
C GLU A 84 20.18 17.43 22.58
N ASP A 85 21.37 16.82 22.67
CA ASP A 85 21.94 15.99 21.61
C ASP A 85 21.06 14.76 21.30
N GLU A 86 20.53 14.07 22.33
CA GLU A 86 19.60 12.94 22.15
C GLU A 86 18.30 13.39 21.46
N LYS A 87 17.73 14.54 21.86
CA LYS A 87 16.53 15.10 21.22
C LYS A 87 16.78 15.46 19.76
N GLU A 88 17.90 16.11 19.47
CA GLU A 88 18.23 16.53 18.12
C GLU A 88 18.34 15.34 17.16
N ARG A 89 19.04 14.27 17.58
CA ARG A 89 19.12 13.02 16.79
C ARG A 89 17.75 12.40 16.51
N LEU A 90 16.86 12.40 17.50
CA LEU A 90 15.50 11.90 17.32
C LEU A 90 14.74 12.74 16.29
N TYR A 91 14.84 14.06 16.36
CA TYR A 91 14.18 14.96 15.42
C TYR A 91 14.73 14.81 14.00
N GLU A 92 16.04 14.72 13.85
CA GLU A 92 16.69 14.43 12.56
C GLU A 92 16.22 13.09 11.97
N LEU A 93 16.09 12.06 12.80
CA LEU A 93 15.60 10.76 12.38
C LEU A 93 14.15 10.82 11.88
N ILE A 94 13.27 11.51 12.62
CA ILE A 94 11.86 11.71 12.24
C ILE A 94 11.78 12.45 10.89
N GLU A 95 12.56 13.51 10.71
CA GLU A 95 12.60 14.26 9.45
C GLU A 95 13.16 13.42 8.29
N ALA A 96 14.24 12.66 8.52
CA ALA A 96 14.84 11.81 7.52
C ALA A 96 13.84 10.75 7.04
N TYR A 97 13.14 10.11 7.99
CA TYR A 97 12.08 9.17 7.68
C TYR A 97 10.93 9.84 6.91
N ALA A 98 10.49 11.03 7.33
CA ALA A 98 9.45 11.78 6.62
C ALA A 98 9.84 12.10 5.17
N ARG A 99 11.08 12.53 4.93
CA ARG A 99 11.62 12.79 3.58
C ARG A 99 11.64 11.53 2.72
N VAL A 100 12.15 10.41 3.27
CA VAL A 100 12.16 9.12 2.56
C VAL A 100 10.74 8.68 2.22
N LYS A 101 9.79 8.78 3.16
CA LYS A 101 8.38 8.42 2.93
C LYS A 101 7.73 9.29 1.84
N GLU A 102 8.07 10.57 1.78
CA GLU A 102 7.60 11.45 0.71
C GLU A 102 8.23 11.12 -0.64
N MET A 103 9.52 10.77 -0.68
CA MET A 103 10.18 10.31 -1.89
C MET A 103 9.53 9.03 -2.41
N VAL A 104 9.30 8.03 -1.55
CA VAL A 104 8.60 6.78 -1.90
C VAL A 104 7.22 7.09 -2.46
N ARG A 105 6.41 7.89 -1.75
CA ARG A 105 5.09 8.33 -2.25
C ARG A 105 5.16 9.10 -3.57
N SER A 106 6.25 9.79 -3.86
CA SER A 106 6.44 10.51 -5.12
C SER A 106 6.80 9.56 -6.27
N ILE A 107 7.55 8.50 -5.98
CA ILE A 107 7.88 7.41 -6.91
C ILE A 107 6.60 6.62 -7.21
N GLU A 108 5.88 6.18 -6.19
CA GLU A 108 4.58 5.52 -6.34
C GLU A 108 3.61 6.38 -7.16
N ARG A 109 3.51 7.70 -6.91
CA ARG A 109 2.65 8.57 -7.71
C ARG A 109 3.11 8.75 -9.16
N LYS A 110 4.40 8.57 -9.45
CA LYS A 110 4.93 8.60 -10.82
C LYS A 110 4.73 7.26 -11.53
N GLU A 111 4.80 6.14 -10.82
CA GLU A 111 4.56 4.80 -11.34
C GLU A 111 3.06 4.44 -11.41
N ILE A 112 2.21 5.06 -10.58
CA ILE A 112 0.74 4.98 -10.59
C ILE A 112 0.12 6.10 -11.46
N LYS A 113 0.92 6.83 -12.24
CA LYS A 113 0.37 7.29 -13.53
C LYS A 113 0.34 6.04 -14.38
N PRO A 114 -0.84 5.49 -14.74
CA PRO A 114 -0.84 4.39 -15.68
C PRO A 114 -0.06 4.90 -16.89
N ARG A 115 1.06 4.23 -17.23
CA ARG A 115 2.01 4.68 -18.26
C ARG A 115 1.32 4.87 -19.62
N PHE A 116 0.10 4.38 -19.72
CA PHE A 116 -0.91 4.78 -20.68
C PHE A 116 -2.18 5.17 -19.92
N PRO A 117 -2.78 6.36 -20.11
CA PRO A 117 -4.22 6.43 -19.92
C PRO A 117 -4.77 5.35 -20.85
N VAL A 118 -5.35 4.29 -20.28
CA VAL A 118 -6.10 3.30 -21.07
C VAL A 118 -7.16 4.13 -21.76
N ARG A 119 -6.90 4.51 -23.02
CA ARG A 119 -7.91 5.07 -23.91
C ARG A 119 -8.83 3.90 -24.15
N ILE A 120 -9.84 3.78 -23.29
CA ILE A 120 -10.98 2.92 -23.56
C ILE A 120 -11.61 3.53 -24.81
N SER A 121 -11.20 3.04 -25.98
CA SER A 121 -11.92 3.32 -27.20
C SER A 121 -13.32 2.79 -26.97
N ARG A 122 -14.34 3.65 -26.97
CA ARG A 122 -15.74 3.29 -26.66
C ARG A 122 -16.35 2.30 -27.66
N THR A 123 -15.56 1.79 -28.60
CA THR A 123 -15.89 0.72 -29.53
C THR A 123 -15.46 -0.65 -28.96
N PHE A 124 -15.98 -1.03 -27.80
CA PHE A 124 -16.14 -2.46 -27.56
C PHE A 124 -17.27 -2.92 -28.48
N GLY A 125 -16.91 -3.57 -29.58
CA GLY A 125 -17.84 -4.39 -30.34
C GLY A 125 -18.56 -5.35 -29.38
N LYS A 126 -19.82 -5.67 -29.68
CA LYS A 126 -20.71 -6.50 -28.85
C LYS A 126 -19.93 -7.63 -28.15
N MET A 127 -19.71 -7.49 -26.85
CA MET A 127 -19.04 -8.50 -26.03
C MET A 127 -19.90 -9.77 -26.06
N ASP A 128 -19.31 -10.89 -26.49
CA ASP A 128 -20.02 -12.16 -26.58
C ASP A 128 -20.57 -12.54 -25.19
N PHE A 129 -21.85 -12.92 -25.13
CA PHE A 129 -22.52 -13.40 -23.93
C PHE A 129 -21.76 -14.55 -23.24
N ARG A 130 -21.03 -15.37 -24.01
CA ARG A 130 -20.17 -16.44 -23.48
C ARG A 130 -19.00 -15.89 -22.66
N MET A 131 -18.40 -14.77 -23.07
CA MET A 131 -17.34 -14.09 -22.33
C MET A 131 -17.86 -13.52 -21.01
N VAL A 132 -19.07 -12.94 -21.02
CA VAL A 132 -19.76 -12.45 -19.81
C VAL A 132 -20.01 -13.62 -18.83
N LYS A 133 -20.44 -14.77 -19.35
CA LYS A 133 -20.69 -15.97 -18.55
C LYS A 133 -19.40 -16.52 -17.92
N ALA A 134 -18.31 -16.57 -18.68
CA ALA A 134 -16.99 -16.99 -18.19
C ALA A 134 -16.47 -16.07 -17.07
N ILE A 135 -16.55 -14.75 -17.26
CA ILE A 135 -16.17 -13.77 -16.23
C ILE A 135 -16.98 -14.00 -14.95
N LYS A 136 -18.31 -14.16 -15.07
CA LYS A 136 -19.19 -14.39 -13.93
C LYS A 136 -18.83 -15.69 -13.19
N ALA A 137 -18.57 -16.78 -13.91
CA ALA A 137 -18.18 -18.07 -13.31
C ALA A 137 -16.87 -17.97 -12.52
N VAL A 138 -15.86 -17.27 -13.06
CA VAL A 138 -14.58 -17.08 -12.38
C VAL A 138 -14.72 -16.16 -11.16
N VAL A 139 -15.46 -15.05 -11.27
CA VAL A 139 -15.70 -14.12 -10.16
C VAL A 139 -16.45 -14.79 -9.01
N ASP A 140 -17.48 -15.60 -9.32
CA ASP A 140 -18.22 -16.33 -8.29
C ASP A 140 -17.36 -17.41 -7.63
N GLY A 141 -16.45 -18.05 -8.38
CA GLY A 141 -15.44 -18.96 -7.82
C GLY A 141 -14.37 -18.26 -6.95
N MET A 142 -14.03 -17.00 -7.24
CA MET A 142 -13.06 -16.21 -6.47
C MET A 142 -13.59 -15.75 -5.10
N LYS A 143 -14.91 -15.47 -4.98
CA LYS A 143 -15.54 -15.13 -3.69
C LYS A 143 -15.36 -16.23 -2.62
N VAL A 144 -15.19 -17.48 -3.05
CA VAL A 144 -14.93 -18.63 -2.17
C VAL A 144 -13.48 -18.64 -1.67
N ARG A 145 -12.51 -18.16 -2.47
CA ARG A 145 -11.07 -18.16 -2.17
C ARG A 145 -10.60 -16.96 -1.33
N GLU A 146 -11.30 -15.82 -1.41
CA GLU A 146 -10.98 -14.60 -0.63
C GLU A 146 -11.06 -14.79 0.89
N LYS A 147 -11.73 -15.84 1.40
CA LYS A 147 -11.82 -16.13 2.85
C LYS A 147 -10.53 -16.69 3.48
N VAL A 148 -9.51 -17.08 2.71
CA VAL A 148 -8.38 -17.88 3.25
C VAL A 148 -6.98 -17.31 3.01
N TYR A 149 -6.79 -16.28 2.17
CA TYR A 149 -5.42 -15.83 1.85
C TYR A 149 -5.26 -14.30 1.78
N ARG A 150 -4.42 -13.77 2.66
CA ARG A 150 -3.86 -12.41 2.61
C ARG A 150 -2.49 -12.52 1.92
N ILE A 151 -2.44 -12.47 0.59
CA ILE A 151 -1.18 -12.47 -0.18
C ILE A 151 -0.98 -11.08 -0.80
N LYS A 152 0.23 -10.53 -0.66
CA LYS A 152 0.71 -9.33 -1.34
C LYS A 152 0.57 -9.50 -2.86
N ALA A 153 -0.16 -8.61 -3.51
CA ALA A 153 -0.27 -8.58 -4.96
C ALA A 153 1.06 -8.08 -5.56
N GLU A 154 1.70 -8.90 -6.37
CA GLU A 154 2.72 -8.41 -7.31
C GLU A 154 2.01 -7.61 -8.41
N SER A 155 2.51 -6.41 -8.71
CA SER A 155 1.94 -5.50 -9.70
C SER A 155 2.31 -5.95 -11.11
N LEU A 156 1.51 -6.86 -11.69
CA LEU A 156 1.60 -7.21 -13.11
C LEU A 156 0.97 -6.11 -13.97
N SER A 157 1.70 -5.63 -14.99
CA SER A 157 1.18 -4.69 -15.99
C SER A 157 0.39 -5.42 -17.09
N VAL A 158 -0.42 -4.68 -17.86
CA VAL A 158 -1.17 -5.23 -19.00
C VAL A 158 -0.20 -5.68 -20.10
N GLU A 159 0.89 -4.95 -20.31
CA GLU A 159 1.92 -5.25 -21.31
C GLU A 159 2.66 -6.55 -21.00
N GLU A 160 3.11 -6.73 -19.75
CA GLU A 160 3.71 -7.98 -19.29
C GLU A 160 2.72 -9.14 -19.39
N MET A 161 1.44 -8.89 -19.10
CA MET A 161 0.41 -9.92 -19.27
C MET A 161 0.16 -10.26 -20.75
N MET A 162 0.20 -9.29 -21.66
CA MET A 162 0.10 -9.55 -23.09
C MET A 162 1.27 -10.39 -23.58
N GLU A 163 2.50 -10.08 -23.15
CA GLU A 163 3.68 -10.87 -23.48
C GLU A 163 3.57 -12.30 -22.94
N LYS A 164 3.13 -12.45 -21.68
CA LYS A 164 2.85 -13.78 -21.10
C LYS A 164 1.82 -14.55 -21.90
N LEU A 165 0.69 -13.92 -22.25
CA LEU A 165 -0.38 -14.56 -23.02
C LEU A 165 0.04 -14.91 -24.44
N LEU A 166 0.96 -14.19 -25.07
CA LEU A 166 1.48 -14.53 -26.40
C LEU A 166 2.46 -15.71 -26.38
N ASN A 167 3.07 -15.99 -25.23
CA ASN A 167 3.99 -17.11 -25.02
C ASN A 167 3.28 -18.38 -24.49
N GLU A 168 1.95 -18.36 -24.44
CA GLU A 168 1.13 -19.51 -24.04
C GLU A 168 0.74 -20.37 -25.25
N ASP A 169 0.47 -21.65 -24.99
CA ASP A 169 -0.01 -22.58 -26.01
C ASP A 169 -1.51 -22.35 -26.29
N TYR A 170 -1.88 -22.25 -27.56
CA TYR A 170 -3.27 -22.10 -28.03
C TYR A 170 -3.69 -23.27 -28.93
N PRO A 171 -4.99 -23.62 -29.04
CA PRO A 171 -6.16 -22.95 -28.45
C PRO A 171 -6.35 -23.17 -26.95
N GLN A 172 -6.83 -22.15 -26.24
CA GLN A 172 -7.25 -22.24 -24.83
C GLN A 172 -8.68 -21.72 -24.67
N SER A 173 -9.42 -22.28 -23.71
CA SER A 173 -10.74 -21.72 -23.37
C SER A 173 -10.58 -20.41 -22.59
N ILE A 174 -11.51 -19.47 -22.79
CA ILE A 174 -11.48 -18.20 -22.05
C ILE A 174 -11.61 -18.41 -20.53
N GLU A 175 -12.31 -19.46 -20.12
CA GLU A 175 -12.47 -19.84 -18.71
C GLU A 175 -11.15 -20.34 -18.12
N GLU A 176 -10.39 -21.16 -18.83
CA GLU A 176 -9.03 -21.58 -18.43
C GLU A 176 -8.11 -20.39 -18.24
N ILE A 177 -8.06 -19.47 -19.21
CA ILE A 177 -7.19 -18.29 -19.15
C ILE A 177 -7.57 -17.38 -17.97
N LEU A 178 -8.87 -17.08 -17.78
CA LEU A 178 -9.33 -16.23 -16.68
C LEU A 178 -9.18 -16.91 -15.31
N SER A 179 -9.26 -18.24 -15.24
CA SER A 179 -9.11 -18.99 -13.99
C SER A 179 -7.69 -18.95 -13.40
N LYS A 180 -6.68 -18.59 -14.22
CA LYS A 180 -5.29 -18.39 -13.79
C LYS A 180 -5.14 -17.18 -12.86
N ALA A 181 -6.09 -16.24 -12.87
CA ALA A 181 -6.06 -15.09 -11.98
C ALA A 181 -6.22 -15.51 -10.50
N LYS A 182 -5.34 -14.99 -9.64
CA LYS A 182 -5.36 -15.21 -8.20
C LYS A 182 -6.18 -14.16 -7.45
N THR A 183 -6.33 -12.97 -8.05
CA THR A 183 -7.06 -11.84 -7.48
C THR A 183 -8.03 -11.21 -8.47
N ARG A 184 -9.01 -10.44 -7.98
CA ARG A 184 -9.89 -9.65 -8.86
C ARG A 184 -9.13 -8.64 -9.71
N TYR A 185 -8.03 -8.11 -9.21
CA TYR A 185 -7.17 -7.18 -9.94
C TYR A 185 -6.46 -7.88 -11.10
N GLU A 186 -5.86 -9.04 -10.85
CA GLU A 186 -5.23 -9.86 -11.89
C GLU A 186 -6.24 -10.32 -12.95
N LEU A 187 -7.47 -10.66 -12.54
CA LEU A 187 -8.55 -10.98 -13.47
C LEU A 187 -8.85 -9.83 -14.44
N VAL A 188 -8.89 -8.60 -13.93
CA VAL A 188 -9.10 -7.40 -14.75
C VAL A 188 -7.93 -7.21 -15.73
N ILE A 189 -6.69 -7.44 -15.29
CA ILE A 189 -5.50 -7.32 -16.16
C ILE A 189 -5.53 -8.36 -17.28
N ILE A 190 -5.79 -9.64 -16.97
CA ILE A 190 -5.91 -10.71 -17.98
C ILE A 190 -7.01 -10.37 -18.99
N LEU A 191 -8.16 -9.89 -18.52
CA LEU A 191 -9.27 -9.50 -19.39
C LEU A 191 -8.88 -8.36 -20.35
N LEU A 192 -8.24 -7.31 -19.82
CA LEU A 192 -7.80 -6.17 -20.62
C LEU A 192 -6.73 -6.58 -21.65
N ALA A 193 -5.77 -7.43 -21.26
CA ALA A 193 -4.74 -7.92 -22.16
C ALA A 193 -5.32 -8.74 -23.31
N ILE A 194 -6.28 -9.64 -23.05
CA ILE A 194 -6.95 -10.42 -24.10
C ILE A 194 -7.73 -9.50 -25.06
N LEU A 195 -8.50 -8.55 -24.53
CA LEU A 195 -9.28 -7.62 -25.35
C LEU A 195 -8.38 -6.76 -26.24
N GLU A 196 -7.24 -6.34 -25.71
CA GLU A 196 -6.25 -5.57 -26.45
C GLU A 196 -5.56 -6.42 -27.53
N LEU A 197 -5.18 -7.67 -27.24
CA LEU A 197 -4.60 -8.58 -28.23
C LEU A 197 -5.56 -8.93 -29.37
N ILE A 198 -6.86 -9.09 -29.06
CA ILE A 198 -7.92 -9.26 -30.08
C ILE A 198 -8.06 -8.00 -30.92
N ARG A 199 -8.06 -6.82 -30.27
CA ARG A 199 -8.11 -5.51 -30.97
C ARG A 199 -6.92 -5.31 -31.91
N LEU A 200 -5.74 -5.82 -31.53
CA LEU A 200 -4.52 -5.79 -32.33
C LEU A 200 -4.43 -6.92 -33.38
N GLY A 201 -5.40 -7.83 -33.42
CA GLY A 201 -5.41 -8.98 -34.33
C GLY A 201 -4.35 -10.04 -34.03
N LYS A 202 -3.74 -10.01 -32.83
CA LYS A 202 -2.75 -11.01 -32.38
C LYS A 202 -3.38 -12.25 -31.75
N LEU A 203 -4.66 -12.15 -31.38
CA LEU A 203 -5.48 -13.27 -30.94
C LEU A 203 -6.86 -13.17 -31.60
N VAL A 204 -7.50 -14.31 -31.79
CA VAL A 204 -8.87 -14.43 -32.30
C VAL A 204 -9.73 -15.10 -31.24
N TYR A 205 -10.93 -14.58 -31.01
CA TYR A 205 -11.92 -15.20 -30.14
C TYR A 205 -13.04 -15.80 -30.98
N GLU A 206 -13.17 -17.12 -30.94
CA GLU A 206 -14.22 -17.84 -31.65
C GLU A 206 -14.88 -18.89 -30.75
N ARG A 207 -16.22 -18.83 -30.64
CA ARG A 207 -17.06 -19.82 -29.93
C ARG A 207 -16.65 -20.10 -28.47
N GLY A 208 -15.94 -19.21 -27.78
CA GLY A 208 -15.47 -19.45 -26.41
C GLY A 208 -13.98 -19.81 -26.29
N MET A 209 -13.30 -19.99 -27.42
CA MET A 209 -11.87 -20.27 -27.49
C MET A 209 -11.09 -19.03 -27.92
N VAL A 210 -9.89 -18.90 -27.37
CA VAL A 210 -8.88 -17.94 -27.79
C VAL A 210 -7.85 -18.68 -28.64
N LEU A 211 -7.50 -18.09 -29.77
CA LEU A 211 -6.70 -18.68 -30.85
C LEU A 211 -5.61 -17.69 -31.29
N LEU A 212 -4.51 -18.19 -31.83
CA LEU A 212 -3.62 -17.36 -32.65
C LEU A 212 -4.28 -17.10 -34.01
N PRO A 213 -4.03 -15.93 -34.64
CA PRO A 213 -4.65 -15.51 -35.91
C PRO A 213 -4.33 -16.43 -37.08
#